data_AF-A0A5A7RDY2-F1
#
_entry.id   AF-A0A5A7RDY2-F1
#
_cell.length_a   1.000
_cell.length_b   1.000
_cell.length_c   1.000
_cell.angle_alpha   90.00
_cell.angle_beta   90.00
_cell.angle_gamma   90.00
#
_symmetry.space_group_name_H-M   'P 1'
#
loop_
_entity.id
_entity.type
_entity.pdbx_description
1 polymer ?
#
loop_
_entity_poly.entity_id
_entity_poly.type
_entity_poly.pdbx_seq_one_letter_code
_entity_poly.pdbx_strand_id
1 'polypeptide(L)'
;MGDEGVKNEAMEIMGLCQLLPRLVVFDLDYTLWPFYCECRSKRDTPRLYPHAKGILYALKEKGVGIAIASRSPTPDIANSFLDKLGIKSMFVAQEIFSSWTHKTDHFQRIHRRTQIPYNEMLFFDDEDRNIETVI
;
A
#
# COMPACT_ATOMS: atom_id res chain seq x y z
N MET A 1 -1.88 9.80 19.95
CA MET A 1 -2.11 10.73 18.82
C MET A 1 -3.08 10.04 17.88
N GLY A 2 -4.19 10.70 17.51
CA GLY A 2 -5.14 10.12 16.54
C GLY A 2 -4.61 10.18 15.11
N ASP A 3 -5.34 9.60 14.15
CA ASP A 3 -4.99 9.60 12.72
C ASP A 3 -4.60 11.00 12.21
N GLU A 4 -5.28 12.06 12.68
CA GLU A 4 -4.99 13.45 12.29
C GLU A 4 -3.62 13.95 12.76
N GLY A 5 -3.17 13.52 13.94
CA GLY A 5 -1.85 13.89 14.44
C GLY A 5 -0.73 13.27 13.60
N VAL A 6 -0.88 11.98 13.29
CA VAL A 6 0.05 11.25 12.41
C VAL A 6 0.06 11.84 11.01
N LYS A 7 -1.12 12.18 10.47
CA LYS A 7 -1.24 12.83 9.17
C LYS A 7 -0.49 14.16 9.16
N ASN A 8 -0.68 15.03 10.15
CA ASN A 8 -0.01 16.33 10.20
C ASN A 8 1.51 16.19 10.27
N GLU A 9 2.00 15.29 11.12
CA GLU A 9 3.44 14.99 11.20
C GLU A 9 4.00 14.49 9.85
N ALA A 10 3.31 13.54 9.20
CA ALA A 10 3.70 13.05 7.89
C ALA A 10 3.68 14.18 6.82
N MET A 11 2.71 15.09 6.88
CA MET A 11 2.61 16.24 5.97
C MET A 11 3.75 17.24 6.15
N GLU A 12 4.18 17.46 7.40
CA GLU A 12 5.35 18.29 7.74
C GLU A 12 6.62 17.67 7.16
N ILE A 13 6.85 16.38 7.42
CA ILE A 13 8.02 15.65 6.90
C ILE A 13 8.06 15.70 5.37
N MET A 14 6.95 15.38 4.70
CA MET A 14 6.85 15.45 3.23
C MET A 14 7.04 16.88 2.70
N GLY A 15 6.71 17.90 3.50
CA GLY A 15 6.95 19.32 3.17
C GLY A 15 8.42 19.72 3.18
N LEU A 16 9.28 18.95 3.86
CA LEU A 16 10.74 19.18 3.88
C LEU A 16 11.45 18.54 2.68
N CYS A 17 10.79 17.64 1.94
CA CYS A 17 11.37 16.96 0.79
C CYS A 17 11.24 17.81 -0.49
N GLN A 18 12.34 17.95 -1.25
CA GLN A 18 12.33 18.66 -2.53
C GLN A 18 11.61 17.88 -3.64
N LEU A 19 11.62 16.54 -3.53
CA LEU A 19 11.03 15.61 -4.50
C LEU A 19 10.24 14.56 -3.73
N LEU A 20 8.99 14.35 -4.13
CA LEU A 20 8.14 13.26 -3.66
C LEU A 20 7.92 12.27 -4.81
N PRO A 21 7.77 10.97 -4.50
CA PRO A 21 7.35 10.00 -5.52
C PRO A 21 5.97 10.36 -6.03
N ARG A 22 5.68 10.01 -7.28
CA ARG A 22 4.32 10.18 -7.83
C ARG A 22 3.40 9.04 -7.43
N LEU A 23 3.97 7.90 -7.07
CA LEU A 23 3.25 6.71 -6.63
C LEU A 23 3.98 6.04 -5.48
N VAL A 24 3.27 5.74 -4.40
CA VAL A 24 3.74 4.82 -3.36
C VAL A 24 2.98 3.51 -3.49
N VAL A 25 3.70 2.41 -3.61
CA VAL A 25 3.16 1.06 -3.67
C VAL A 25 3.40 0.39 -2.32
N PHE A 26 2.36 -0.22 -1.76
CA PHE A 26 2.43 -0.96 -0.49
C PHE A 26 2.12 -2.44 -0.72
N ASP A 27 2.82 -3.32 0.00
CA ASP A 27 2.26 -4.64 0.33
C ASP A 27 1.08 -4.49 1.32
N LEU A 28 0.44 -5.61 1.67
CA LEU A 28 -0.65 -5.70 2.63
C LEU A 28 -0.22 -6.34 3.95
N ASP A 29 0.17 -7.62 3.89
CA ASP A 29 0.39 -8.44 5.06
C ASP A 29 1.70 -7.99 5.71
N TYR A 30 1.72 -7.74 7.02
CA TYR A 30 2.86 -7.17 7.77
C TYR A 30 3.35 -5.78 7.32
N THR A 31 2.76 -5.19 6.28
CA THR A 31 3.02 -3.81 5.87
C THR A 31 1.93 -2.84 6.33
N LEU A 32 0.67 -3.08 5.97
CA LEU A 32 -0.45 -2.23 6.41
C LEU A 32 -1.14 -2.76 7.67
N TRP A 33 -1.14 -4.07 7.87
CA TRP A 33 -1.72 -4.73 9.04
C TRP A 33 -0.83 -5.86 9.59
N PRO A 34 -0.91 -6.20 10.89
CA PRO A 34 0.04 -7.10 11.54
C PRO A 34 -0.37 -8.59 11.47
N PHE A 35 -0.75 -9.08 10.28
CA PHE A 35 -1.14 -10.48 10.08
C PHE A 35 -1.16 -10.86 8.60
N TYR A 36 -1.11 -12.17 8.31
CA TYR A 36 -1.46 -12.72 7.00
C TYR A 36 -2.98 -12.77 6.83
N CYS A 37 -3.49 -12.16 5.76
CA CYS A 37 -4.92 -12.17 5.46
C CYS A 37 -5.45 -13.56 5.07
N GLU A 38 -4.60 -14.45 4.55
CA GLU A 38 -4.95 -15.85 4.25
C GLU A 38 -5.33 -16.68 5.49
N CYS A 39 -4.81 -16.31 6.68
CA CYS A 39 -5.13 -16.96 7.94
C CYS A 39 -6.40 -16.41 8.61
N ARG A 40 -7.18 -15.58 7.92
CA ARG A 40 -8.32 -14.84 8.47
C ARG A 40 -9.62 -15.17 7.76
N SER A 41 -10.72 -14.68 8.31
CA SER A 41 -12.05 -14.75 7.71
C SER A 41 -12.53 -13.37 7.26
N LYS A 42 -13.33 -13.32 6.18
CA LYS A 42 -14.06 -12.11 5.79
C LYS A 42 -14.92 -11.53 6.90
N ARG A 43 -15.28 -12.30 7.92
CA ARG A 43 -16.09 -11.84 9.06
C ARG A 43 -15.27 -11.08 10.09
N ASP A 44 -13.96 -11.27 10.12
CA ASP A 44 -13.07 -10.66 11.09
C ASP A 44 -13.04 -9.13 10.94
N THR A 45 -12.79 -8.44 12.05
CA THR A 45 -12.56 -7.00 12.06
C THR A 45 -11.06 -6.74 11.96
N PRO A 46 -10.54 -6.36 10.78
CA PRO A 46 -9.11 -6.07 10.63
C PRO A 46 -8.74 -4.78 11.37
N ARG A 47 -7.45 -4.62 11.64
CA ARG A 47 -6.85 -3.38 12.14
C ARG A 47 -5.58 -3.07 11.39
N LEU A 48 -5.34 -1.78 11.17
CA LEU A 48 -4.08 -1.29 10.61
C LEU A 48 -3.02 -1.16 11.70
N TYR A 49 -1.76 -1.02 11.31
CA TYR A 49 -0.76 -0.42 12.19
C TYR A 49 -1.19 1.00 12.61
N PRO A 50 -0.88 1.43 13.85
CA PRO A 50 -1.42 2.67 14.42
C PRO A 50 -1.24 3.93 13.57
N HIS A 51 -0.18 3.99 12.75
CA HIS A 51 0.15 5.18 11.95
C HIS A 51 -0.23 5.04 10.46
N ALA A 52 -0.55 3.84 9.99
CA ALA A 52 -0.70 3.59 8.56
C ALA A 52 -1.81 4.46 7.95
N LYS A 53 -2.95 4.59 8.64
CA LYS A 53 -4.08 5.37 8.12
C LYS A 53 -3.76 6.87 7.99
N GLY A 54 -3.10 7.46 8.98
CA GLY A 54 -2.65 8.85 8.93
C GLY A 54 -1.66 9.10 7.79
N ILE A 55 -0.71 8.17 7.58
CA ILE A 55 0.26 8.24 6.47
C ILE A 55 -0.44 8.17 5.11
N LEU A 56 -1.41 7.26 4.92
CA LEU A 56 -2.18 7.15 3.69
C LEU A 56 -2.96 8.44 3.38
N TYR A 57 -3.54 9.09 4.41
CA TYR A 57 -4.19 10.39 4.22
C TYR A 57 -3.21 11.48 3.83
N ALA A 58 -2.03 11.54 4.44
CA ALA A 58 -1.01 12.53 4.11
C ALA A 58 -0.54 12.40 2.66
N LEU A 59 -0.26 11.17 2.20
CA LEU A 59 0.10 10.89 0.81
C LEU A 59 -0.99 11.38 -0.16
N LYS A 60 -2.26 11.05 0.13
CA LYS A 60 -3.40 11.47 -0.68
C LYS A 60 -3.53 13.00 -0.74
N GLU A 61 -3.33 13.69 0.39
CA GLU A 61 -3.43 15.15 0.47
C GLU A 61 -2.28 15.86 -0.27
N LYS A 62 -1.08 15.28 -0.28
CA LYS A 62 0.03 15.74 -1.12
C LYS A 62 -0.14 15.43 -2.62
N GLY A 63 -1.20 14.72 -3.00
CA GLY A 63 -1.43 14.32 -4.39
C GLY A 63 -0.51 13.17 -4.85
N VAL A 64 0.08 12.42 -3.90
CA VAL A 64 0.84 11.22 -4.20
C VAL A 64 -0.13 10.06 -4.41
N GLY A 65 -0.03 9.39 -5.56
CA GLY A 65 -0.83 8.20 -5.83
C GLY A 65 -0.46 7.07 -4.88
N ILE A 66 -1.42 6.20 -4.55
CA ILE A 66 -1.20 5.04 -3.69
C ILE A 66 -1.66 3.78 -4.39
N ALA A 67 -0.86 2.72 -4.39
CA ALA A 67 -1.22 1.43 -4.98
C ALA A 67 -0.93 0.25 -4.04
N ILE A 68 -1.54 -0.89 -4.32
CA ILE A 68 -1.29 -2.15 -3.62
C ILE A 68 -0.63 -3.14 -4.59
N ALA A 69 0.43 -3.79 -4.13
CA ALA A 69 1.01 -4.97 -4.76
C ALA A 69 1.14 -6.08 -3.70
N SER A 70 0.18 -7.00 -3.65
CA SER A 70 0.16 -8.10 -2.69
C SER A 70 0.09 -9.46 -3.35
N ARG A 71 0.85 -10.41 -2.80
CA ARG A 71 0.92 -11.80 -3.25
C ARG A 71 -0.10 -12.72 -2.57
N SER A 72 -1.00 -12.16 -1.76
CA SER A 72 -2.01 -12.95 -1.07
C SER A 72 -2.83 -13.80 -2.04
N PRO A 73 -3.02 -15.11 -1.76
CA PRO A 73 -3.88 -15.98 -2.54
C PRO A 73 -5.38 -15.74 -2.26
N THR A 74 -5.72 -14.87 -1.31
CA THR A 74 -7.10 -14.59 -0.86
C THR A 74 -7.52 -13.14 -1.16
N PRO A 75 -7.59 -12.74 -2.45
CA PRO A 75 -7.91 -11.36 -2.83
C PRO A 75 -9.29 -10.92 -2.33
N ASP A 76 -10.22 -11.84 -2.18
CA ASP A 76 -11.56 -11.60 -1.68
C ASP A 76 -11.59 -11.23 -0.18
N ILE A 77 -10.70 -11.81 0.63
CA ILE A 77 -10.51 -11.45 2.04
C ILE A 77 -9.83 -10.10 2.15
N ALA A 78 -8.72 -9.90 1.43
CA ALA A 78 -8.00 -8.64 1.40
C ALA A 78 -8.89 -7.46 0.99
N ASN A 79 -9.69 -7.62 -0.07
CA ASN A 79 -10.64 -6.60 -0.51
C ASN A 79 -11.69 -6.30 0.56
N SER A 80 -12.23 -7.32 1.24
CA SER A 80 -13.20 -7.12 2.32
C SER A 80 -12.58 -6.32 3.48
N PHE A 81 -11.30 -6.53 3.79
CA PHE A 81 -10.61 -5.78 4.82
C PHE A 81 -10.37 -4.33 4.43
N LEU A 82 -9.93 -4.07 3.20
CA LEU A 82 -9.78 -2.71 2.68
C LEU A 82 -11.10 -1.91 2.74
N ASP A 83 -12.23 -2.57 2.45
CA ASP A 83 -13.58 -2.00 2.58
C ASP A 83 -13.93 -1.67 4.04
N LYS A 84 -13.76 -2.64 4.97
CA LYS A 84 -14.05 -2.45 6.40
C LYS A 84 -13.20 -1.36 7.05
N LEU A 85 -11.94 -1.23 6.62
CA LEU A 85 -11.01 -0.21 7.10
C LEU A 85 -11.30 1.18 6.51
N GLY A 86 -12.14 1.26 5.47
CA GLY A 86 -12.50 2.51 4.81
C GLY A 86 -11.36 3.14 3.99
N ILE A 87 -10.36 2.34 3.59
CA ILE A 87 -9.18 2.83 2.85
C ILE A 87 -9.16 2.42 1.38
N LYS A 88 -10.05 1.53 0.95
CA LYS A 88 -10.06 1.00 -0.43
C LYS A 88 -10.09 2.08 -1.52
N SER A 89 -10.84 3.16 -1.31
CA SER A 89 -10.97 4.27 -2.26
C SER A 89 -9.74 5.19 -2.32
N MET A 90 -8.75 4.99 -1.45
CA MET A 90 -7.49 5.74 -1.49
C MET A 90 -6.52 5.19 -2.55
N PHE A 91 -6.69 3.93 -2.95
CA PHE A 91 -5.77 3.24 -3.85
C PHE A 91 -6.17 3.41 -5.32
N VAL A 92 -5.27 3.98 -6.12
CA VAL A 92 -5.46 4.20 -7.57
C VAL A 92 -5.30 2.90 -8.38
N ALA A 93 -4.58 1.92 -7.84
CA ALA A 93 -4.40 0.58 -8.39
C ALA A 93 -4.31 -0.46 -7.27
N GLN A 94 -4.89 -1.65 -7.48
CA GLN A 94 -4.94 -2.72 -6.48
C GLN A 94 -4.63 -4.05 -7.16
N GLU A 95 -3.38 -4.48 -7.10
CA GLU A 95 -2.94 -5.76 -7.63
C GLU A 95 -2.77 -6.73 -6.45
N ILE A 96 -3.74 -7.65 -6.29
CA ILE A 96 -3.77 -8.64 -5.21
C ILE A 96 -3.99 -10.00 -5.86
N PHE A 97 -2.93 -10.77 -6.01
CA PHE A 97 -2.97 -12.12 -6.56
C PHE A 97 -1.65 -12.85 -6.30
N SER A 98 -1.70 -14.18 -6.24
CA SER A 98 -0.50 -15.00 -6.18
C SER A 98 0.25 -14.96 -7.51
N SER A 99 1.57 -14.76 -7.43
CA SER A 99 2.47 -14.80 -8.59
C SER A 99 3.67 -15.69 -8.28
N TRP A 100 4.18 -16.33 -9.33
CA TRP A 100 5.46 -17.05 -9.29
C TRP A 100 6.65 -16.08 -9.40
N THR A 101 6.42 -14.89 -9.96
CA THR A 101 7.38 -13.79 -10.01
C THR A 101 7.33 -12.98 -8.71
N HIS A 102 8.47 -12.44 -8.27
CA HIS A 102 8.55 -11.51 -7.12
C HIS A 102 7.97 -10.13 -7.47
N LYS A 103 6.63 -10.02 -7.48
CA LYS A 103 5.86 -8.78 -7.71
C LYS A 103 6.10 -8.03 -9.03
N THR A 104 6.96 -8.53 -9.92
CA THR A 104 7.16 -7.98 -11.26
C THR A 104 5.84 -7.85 -12.03
N ASP A 105 5.02 -8.90 -12.02
CA ASP A 105 3.70 -8.88 -12.68
C ASP A 105 2.76 -7.81 -12.09
N HIS A 106 2.78 -7.62 -10.78
CA HIS A 106 2.01 -6.58 -10.09
C HIS A 106 2.46 -5.19 -10.55
N PHE A 107 3.76 -4.93 -10.56
CA PHE A 107 4.32 -3.65 -10.99
C PHE A 107 4.05 -3.36 -12.46
N GLN A 108 4.11 -4.35 -13.35
CA GLN A 108 3.74 -4.18 -14.75
C GLN A 108 2.27 -3.77 -14.92
N ARG A 109 1.35 -4.36 -14.15
CA ARG A 109 -0.07 -4.00 -14.18
C ARG A 109 -0.33 -2.63 -13.58
N ILE A 110 0.32 -2.31 -12.46
CA ILE A 110 0.28 -0.98 -11.83
C ILE A 110 0.76 0.08 -12.84
N HIS A 111 1.94 -0.12 -13.45
CA HIS A 111 2.48 0.78 -14.46
C HIS A 111 1.53 0.94 -15.65
N ARG A 112 0.96 -0.15 -16.18
CA ARG A 112 -0.01 -0.08 -17.27
C ARG A 112 -1.25 0.74 -16.88
N ARG A 113 -1.70 0.66 -15.63
CA ARG A 113 -2.88 1.38 -15.16
C ARG A 113 -2.62 2.84 -14.85
N THR A 114 -1.48 3.16 -14.23
CA THR A 114 -1.14 4.51 -13.76
C THR A 114 -0.33 5.33 -14.76
N GLN A 115 0.35 4.67 -15.69
CA GLN A 115 1.32 5.25 -16.63
C GLN A 115 2.48 5.98 -15.93
N ILE A 116 2.73 5.69 -14.64
CA ILE A 116 3.82 6.29 -13.88
C ILE A 116 5.10 5.47 -14.12
N PRO A 117 6.24 6.09 -14.48
CA PRO A 117 7.53 5.41 -14.60
C PRO A 117 7.99 4.76 -13.28
N TYR A 118 8.69 3.62 -13.35
CA TYR A 118 9.15 2.91 -12.15
C TYR A 118 10.08 3.74 -11.26
N ASN A 119 10.94 4.58 -11.84
CA ASN A 119 11.82 5.49 -11.12
C ASN A 119 11.10 6.66 -10.42
N GLU A 120 9.79 6.82 -10.63
CA GLU A 120 8.92 7.77 -9.93
C GLU A 120 8.03 7.07 -8.88
N MET A 121 8.24 5.76 -8.67
CA MET A 121 7.55 4.95 -7.67
C MET A 121 8.44 4.72 -6.44
N LEU A 122 7.81 4.61 -5.27
CA LEU A 122 8.44 4.12 -4.04
C LEU A 122 7.68 2.88 -3.57
N PHE A 123 8.40 1.84 -3.15
CA PHE A 123 7.80 0.57 -2.75
C PHE A 123 8.13 0.22 -1.30
N PHE A 124 7.11 -0.20 -0.54
CA PHE A 124 7.23 -0.71 0.82
C PHE A 124 6.69 -2.14 0.91
N ASP A 125 7.54 -3.04 1.38
CA ASP A 125 7.31 -4.47 1.57
C ASP A 125 8.12 -4.92 2.79
N ASP A 126 7.62 -5.87 3.57
CA ASP A 126 8.36 -6.46 4.70
C ASP A 126 9.27 -7.61 4.26
N GLU A 127 9.05 -8.20 3.08
CA GLU A 127 9.89 -9.27 2.54
C GLU A 127 11.04 -8.73 1.66
N ASP A 128 12.28 -8.82 2.16
CA ASP A 128 13.50 -8.39 1.47
C ASP A 128 13.63 -8.92 0.02
N ARG A 129 13.17 -10.15 -0.23
CA ARG A 129 13.23 -10.81 -1.55
C ARG A 129 12.41 -10.06 -2.62
N ASN A 130 11.32 -9.40 -2.23
CA ASN A 130 10.52 -8.61 -3.15
C ASN A 130 11.19 -7.26 -3.44
N ILE A 131 11.96 -6.72 -2.50
CA ILE A 131 12.70 -5.47 -2.66
C ILE A 131 13.86 -5.66 -3.64
N GLU A 132 14.67 -6.71 -3.47
CA GLU A 132 15.82 -6.97 -4.35
C GLU A 132 15.43 -7.21 -5.82
N THR A 133 14.21 -7.69 -6.07
CA THR A 133 13.79 -8.11 -7.43
C THR A 133 13.05 -7.00 -8.19
N VAL A 134 12.57 -5.95 -7.52
CA VAL A 134 11.78 -4.86 -8.13
C VAL A 134 12.63 -3.61 -8.42
N ILE A 135 13.88 -3.56 -7.94
CA ILE A 135 14.85 -2.49 -8.22
C ILE A 135 15.45 -2.64 -9.62
#